data_AF-S6D9B8-F1
#
_entry.id   AF-S6D9B8-F1
#
_cell.length_a   1.000
_cell.length_b   1.000
_cell.length_c   1.000
_cell.angle_alpha   90.00
_cell.angle_beta   90.00
_cell.angle_gamma   90.00
#
_symmetry.space_group_name_H-M   'P 1'
#
loop_
_entity.id
_entity.type
_entity.pdbx_description
1 polymer ?
#
loop_
_entity_poly.entity_id
_entity_poly.type
_entity_poly.pdbx_seq_one_letter_code
_entity_poly.pdbx_strand_id
1 'polypeptide(L)'
;MPLAYWLARTDGAVTKIVLAVVILPLVLPPTVGGIVLLTVFGPSSPLGEAAIAAGFPLTRSLAGVVLAQTFVASPFVVVTAKAAFESVDQTLEYASRSLGKSRWTTARHVTLPLAGPGILAGVTLAFARAIGEFGATMMLAYYPRTMPVQIWVAFIELGLDNAYPVAILLVLIAATALVVLNTVASNPWE
;
A
#
# COMPACT_ATOMS: atom_id res chain seq x y z
N MET A 1 -5.96 2.21 -7.22
CA MET A 1 -6.10 2.58 -8.64
C MET A 1 -7.38 3.35 -8.95
N PRO A 2 -8.61 2.80 -8.80
CA PRO A 2 -9.84 3.56 -9.12
C PRO A 2 -10.01 4.83 -8.29
N LEU A 3 -9.69 4.76 -6.99
CA LEU A 3 -9.73 5.91 -6.09
C LEU A 3 -8.79 7.04 -6.54
N ALA A 4 -7.55 6.69 -6.91
CA ALA A 4 -6.57 7.67 -7.39
C ALA A 4 -7.04 8.36 -8.69
N TYR A 5 -7.61 7.60 -9.62
CA TYR A 5 -8.19 8.16 -10.85
C TYR A 5 -9.37 9.09 -10.56
N TRP A 6 -10.26 8.70 -9.64
CA TRP A 6 -11.37 9.54 -9.22
C TRP A 6 -10.88 10.84 -8.56
N LEU A 7 -9.91 10.76 -7.66
CA LEU A 7 -9.29 11.92 -7.02
C LEU A 7 -8.56 12.84 -8.01
N ALA A 8 -8.05 12.32 -9.12
CA ALA A 8 -7.37 13.08 -10.18
C ALA A 8 -8.30 13.73 -11.20
N ARG A 9 -9.60 13.39 -11.17
CA ARG A 9 -10.60 13.83 -12.15
C ARG A 9 -11.78 14.55 -11.50
N THR A 10 -11.75 14.75 -10.18
CA THR A 10 -12.82 15.41 -9.43
C THR A 10 -12.27 16.44 -8.46
N ASP A 11 -12.90 17.61 -8.40
CA ASP A 11 -12.62 18.65 -7.43
C ASP A 11 -13.79 18.81 -6.45
N GLY A 12 -13.50 19.23 -5.22
CA GLY A 12 -14.53 19.54 -4.24
C GLY A 12 -14.13 19.24 -2.78
N ALA A 13 -15.05 19.54 -1.86
CA ALA A 13 -14.84 19.30 -0.43
C ALA A 13 -14.69 17.79 -0.11
N VAL A 14 -15.50 16.95 -0.76
CA VAL A 14 -15.44 15.49 -0.58
C VAL A 14 -14.08 14.93 -1.00
N THR A 15 -13.57 15.33 -2.18
CA THR A 15 -12.24 14.95 -2.66
C THR A 15 -11.15 15.31 -1.65
N LYS A 16 -11.21 16.52 -1.06
CA LYS A 16 -10.26 16.97 -0.03
C LYS A 16 -10.32 16.11 1.24
N ILE A 17 -11.53 15.79 1.71
CA ILE A 17 -11.73 14.94 2.90
C ILE A 17 -11.21 13.53 2.63
N VAL A 18 -11.57 12.92 1.49
CA VAL A 18 -11.13 11.58 1.13
C VAL A 18 -9.60 11.53 0.99
N LEU A 19 -8.99 12.53 0.35
CA LEU A 19 -7.54 12.62 0.25
C LEU A 19 -6.88 12.77 1.64
N ALA A 20 -7.47 13.57 2.54
CA ALA A 20 -6.97 13.70 3.91
C ALA A 20 -7.01 12.36 4.67
N VAL A 21 -8.10 11.59 4.53
CA VAL A 21 -8.23 10.24 5.12
C VAL A 21 -7.19 9.28 4.53
N VAL A 22 -6.95 9.34 3.22
CA VAL A 22 -5.92 8.53 2.55
C VAL A 22 -4.53 8.88 3.05
N ILE A 23 -4.23 10.16 3.31
CA ILE A 23 -2.91 10.62 3.74
C ILE A 23 -2.70 10.38 5.25
N LEU A 24 -3.77 10.30 6.04
CA LEU A 24 -3.73 10.15 7.49
C LEU A 24 -2.71 9.10 7.99
N PRO A 25 -2.62 7.88 7.42
CA PRO A 25 -1.66 6.87 7.88
C PRO A 25 -0.20 7.30 7.77
N LEU A 26 0.14 8.25 6.89
CA LEU A 26 1.50 8.77 6.73
C LEU A 26 1.93 9.67 7.90
N VAL A 27 0.97 10.26 8.60
CA VAL A 27 1.24 11.20 9.71
C VAL A 27 1.18 10.47 11.06
N LEU A 28 0.48 9.34 11.13
CA LEU A 28 0.35 8.57 12.35
C LEU A 28 1.65 7.82 12.68
N PRO A 29 2.13 7.84 13.93
CA PRO A 29 3.13 6.90 14.39
C PRO A 29 2.65 5.45 14.13
N PRO A 30 3.53 4.51 13.73
CA PRO A 30 3.12 3.15 13.38
C PRO A 30 2.35 2.43 14.49
N THR A 31 2.73 2.68 15.74
CA THR A 31 2.03 2.15 16.93
C THR A 31 0.61 2.70 17.04
N VAL A 32 0.41 3.99 16.82
CA VAL A 32 -0.93 4.60 16.80
C VAL A 32 -1.75 4.01 15.65
N GLY A 33 -1.15 3.79 14.48
CA GLY A 33 -1.79 3.07 13.37
C GLY A 33 -2.25 1.66 13.77
N GLY A 34 -1.42 0.91 14.50
CA GLY A 34 -1.76 -0.40 15.06
C GLY A 34 -2.95 -0.35 16.04
N ILE A 35 -2.98 0.65 16.94
CA ILE A 35 -4.12 0.85 17.88
C ILE A 35 -5.41 1.14 17.13
N VAL A 36 -5.36 2.02 16.11
CA VAL A 36 -6.53 2.34 15.28
C VAL A 36 -7.04 1.09 14.58
N LEU A 37 -6.14 0.30 13.98
CA LEU A 37 -6.52 -0.95 13.33
C LEU A 37 -7.09 -1.98 14.31
N LEU A 38 -6.52 -2.12 15.51
CA LEU A 38 -7.07 -3.01 16.55
C LEU A 38 -8.44 -2.54 17.04
N THR A 39 -8.66 -1.24 17.15
CA THR A 39 -9.97 -0.70 17.57
C THR A 39 -11.06 -1.03 16.53
N VAL A 40 -10.70 -1.01 15.24
CA VAL A 40 -11.66 -1.22 14.14
C VAL A 40 -11.81 -2.69 13.75
N PHE A 41 -10.74 -3.48 13.82
CA PHE A 41 -10.67 -4.87 13.32
C PHE A 41 -10.29 -5.89 14.39
N GLY A 42 -10.11 -5.47 15.64
CA GLY A 42 -9.78 -6.35 16.75
C GLY A 42 -10.92 -7.33 17.10
N PRO A 43 -10.65 -8.39 17.87
CA PRO A 43 -11.63 -9.43 18.16
C PRO A 43 -12.89 -8.95 18.88
N SER A 44 -12.83 -7.81 19.57
CA SER A 44 -13.95 -7.18 20.29
C SER A 44 -14.64 -6.07 19.49
N SER A 45 -14.26 -5.88 18.23
CA SER A 45 -14.91 -4.91 17.33
C SER A 45 -16.03 -5.59 16.54
N PRO A 46 -17.12 -4.88 16.19
CA PRO A 46 -18.19 -5.47 15.39
C PRO A 46 -17.71 -6.09 14.07
N LEU A 47 -16.72 -5.47 13.42
CA LEU A 47 -16.12 -6.00 12.18
C LEU A 47 -15.26 -7.23 12.45
N GLY A 48 -14.48 -7.23 13.53
CA GLY A 48 -13.67 -8.38 13.92
C GLY A 48 -14.51 -9.58 14.32
N GLU A 49 -15.57 -9.38 15.09
CA GLU A 49 -16.54 -10.43 15.47
C GLU A 49 -17.22 -11.02 14.24
N ALA A 50 -17.71 -10.19 13.32
CA ALA A 50 -18.31 -10.64 12.07
C ALA A 50 -17.32 -11.43 11.21
N ALA A 51 -16.07 -10.99 11.13
CA ALA A 51 -15.04 -11.67 10.36
C ALA A 51 -14.64 -13.03 10.98
N ILE A 52 -14.57 -13.11 12.30
CA ILE A 52 -14.36 -14.37 13.04
C ILE A 52 -15.53 -15.33 12.80
N ALA A 53 -16.78 -14.84 12.88
CA ALA A 53 -17.97 -15.64 12.60
C ALA A 53 -18.00 -16.18 11.15
N ALA A 54 -17.41 -15.44 10.21
CA ALA A 54 -17.23 -15.88 8.83
C ALA A 54 -16.02 -16.80 8.61
N GLY A 55 -15.22 -17.11 9.64
CA GLY A 55 -14.03 -17.95 9.56
C GLY A 55 -12.76 -17.23 9.08
N PHE A 56 -12.76 -15.90 9.04
CA PHE A 56 -11.66 -15.06 8.56
C PHE A 56 -11.17 -14.10 9.66
N PRO A 57 -10.42 -14.57 10.68
CA PRO A 57 -9.93 -13.70 11.74
C PRO A 57 -9.03 -12.60 11.15
N LEU A 58 -9.27 -11.35 11.52
CA LEU A 58 -8.49 -10.18 11.04
C LEU A 58 -7.30 -9.84 11.95
N THR A 59 -7.19 -10.54 13.08
CA THR A 59 -6.04 -10.46 13.98
C THR A 59 -5.35 -11.81 14.06
N ARG A 60 -4.05 -11.79 14.35
CA ARG A 60 -3.22 -13.01 14.44
C ARG A 60 -3.36 -13.92 13.20
N SER A 61 -3.46 -13.32 12.02
CA SER A 61 -3.63 -14.01 10.74
C SER A 61 -2.87 -13.32 9.62
N LEU A 62 -2.66 -14.02 8.50
CA LEU A 62 -2.09 -13.40 7.30
C LEU A 62 -2.94 -12.24 6.79
N ALA A 63 -4.28 -12.34 6.92
CA ALA A 63 -5.18 -11.25 6.56
C ALA A 63 -4.92 -10.00 7.39
N GLY A 64 -4.67 -10.15 8.70
CA GLY A 64 -4.27 -9.05 9.57
C GLY A 64 -2.94 -8.41 9.16
N VAL A 65 -1.95 -9.21 8.77
CA VAL A 65 -0.68 -8.69 8.23
C VAL A 65 -0.92 -7.85 6.98
N VAL A 66 -1.69 -8.38 6.02
CA VAL A 66 -2.03 -7.67 4.78
C VAL A 66 -2.81 -6.39 5.06
N LEU A 67 -3.74 -6.40 6.01
CA LEU A 67 -4.50 -5.21 6.41
C LEU A 67 -3.58 -4.12 6.99
N ALA A 68 -2.70 -4.48 7.93
CA ALA A 68 -1.75 -3.54 8.52
C ALA A 68 -0.82 -2.95 7.46
N GLN A 69 -0.25 -3.79 6.59
CA GLN A 69 0.61 -3.32 5.51
C GLN A 69 -0.15 -2.44 4.51
N THR A 70 -1.38 -2.79 4.16
CA THR A 70 -2.21 -1.98 3.24
C THR A 70 -2.54 -0.62 3.84
N PHE A 71 -2.92 -0.55 5.11
CA PHE A 71 -3.20 0.70 5.81
C PHE A 71 -2.02 1.66 5.73
N VAL A 72 -0.81 1.13 5.95
CA VAL A 72 0.42 1.92 6.00
C VAL A 72 0.98 2.24 4.62
N ALA A 73 0.88 1.34 3.64
CA ALA A 73 1.54 1.47 2.34
C ALA A 73 0.62 2.03 1.24
N SER A 74 -0.70 1.85 1.33
CA SER A 74 -1.65 2.35 0.32
C SER A 74 -1.58 3.86 0.03
N PRO A 75 -1.25 4.76 0.97
CA PRO A 75 -1.18 6.19 0.66
C PRO A 75 -0.13 6.49 -0.42
N PHE A 76 1.00 5.77 -0.41
CA PHE A 76 2.05 5.92 -1.43
C PHE A 76 1.51 5.59 -2.83
N VAL A 77 0.76 4.50 -2.97
CA VAL A 77 0.14 4.16 -4.27
C VAL A 77 -0.88 5.21 -4.67
N VAL A 78 -1.77 5.61 -3.76
CA VAL A 78 -2.89 6.50 -4.11
C VAL A 78 -2.41 7.90 -4.48
N VAL A 79 -1.49 8.47 -3.71
CA VAL A 79 -0.96 9.82 -3.95
C VAL A 79 -0.14 9.86 -5.23
N THR A 80 0.78 8.91 -5.42
CA THR A 80 1.62 8.88 -6.63
C THR A 80 0.80 8.55 -7.88
N ALA A 81 -0.14 7.61 -7.80
CA ALA A 81 -1.02 7.30 -8.93
C ALA A 81 -1.96 8.47 -9.26
N LYS A 82 -2.44 9.22 -8.26
CA LYS A 82 -3.23 10.44 -8.49
C LYS A 82 -2.43 11.44 -9.31
N ALA A 83 -1.19 11.74 -8.89
CA ALA A 83 -0.31 12.63 -9.63
C ALA A 83 -0.03 12.13 -11.05
N ALA A 84 0.18 10.82 -11.23
CA ALA A 84 0.38 10.20 -12.54
C ALA A 84 -0.85 10.32 -13.45
N PHE A 85 -2.06 10.24 -12.90
CA PHE A 85 -3.29 10.49 -13.67
C PHE A 85 -3.49 11.97 -13.99
N GLU A 86 -3.10 12.87 -13.10
CA GLU A 86 -3.12 14.32 -13.33
C GLU A 86 -2.17 14.75 -14.45
N SER A 87 -1.04 14.06 -14.63
CA SER A 87 -0.10 14.33 -15.73
C SER A 87 -0.56 13.83 -17.10
N VAL A 88 -1.58 12.97 -17.17
CA VAL A 88 -2.16 12.54 -18.46
C VAL A 88 -3.03 13.64 -19.04
N ASP A 89 -2.70 14.13 -20.23
CA ASP A 89 -3.50 15.10 -20.97
C ASP A 89 -4.92 14.56 -21.23
N GLN A 90 -5.92 15.26 -20.68
CA GLN A 90 -7.33 14.90 -20.82
C GLN A 90 -7.81 14.96 -22.27
N THR A 91 -7.15 15.76 -23.13
CA THR A 91 -7.47 15.85 -24.55
C THR A 91 -7.34 14.50 -25.24
N LEU A 92 -6.40 13.65 -24.83
CA LEU A 92 -6.25 12.28 -25.33
C LEU A 92 -7.43 11.39 -24.93
N GLU A 93 -7.95 11.55 -23.71
CA GLU A 93 -9.14 10.84 -23.24
C GLU A 93 -10.39 11.30 -24.00
N TYR A 94 -10.52 12.61 -24.25
CA TYR A 94 -11.61 13.17 -25.05
C TYR A 94 -11.56 12.71 -26.50
N ALA A 95 -10.38 12.69 -27.13
CA ALA A 95 -10.20 12.19 -28.50
C ALA A 95 -10.63 10.72 -28.63
N SER A 96 -10.19 9.86 -27.71
CA SER A 96 -10.61 8.44 -27.65
C SER A 96 -12.13 8.30 -27.57
N ARG A 97 -12.77 9.10 -26.70
CA ARG A 97 -14.24 9.09 -26.56
C ARG A 97 -14.96 9.63 -27.79
N SER A 98 -14.43 10.64 -28.47
CA SER A 98 -14.99 11.17 -29.73
C SER A 98 -14.94 10.15 -30.87
N LEU A 99 -14.01 9.19 -30.83
CA LEU A 99 -13.97 8.02 -31.71
C LEU A 99 -14.97 6.91 -31.30
N GLY A 100 -15.94 7.22 -30.44
CA GLY A 100 -16.97 6.29 -29.99
C GLY A 100 -16.49 5.25 -28.98
N LYS A 101 -15.29 5.40 -28.39
CA LYS A 101 -14.78 4.44 -27.40
C LYS A 101 -15.38 4.72 -26.02
N SER A 102 -15.66 3.63 -25.30
CA SER A 102 -16.17 3.70 -23.92
C SER A 102 -15.12 4.25 -22.95
N ARG A 103 -15.56 4.67 -21.74
CA ARG A 103 -14.66 5.09 -20.66
C ARG A 103 -13.68 4.00 -20.26
N TRP A 104 -14.14 2.74 -20.22
CA TRP A 104 -13.29 1.59 -19.92
C TRP A 104 -12.22 1.37 -20.99
N THR A 105 -12.63 1.45 -22.26
CA THR A 105 -11.69 1.34 -23.39
C THR A 105 -10.63 2.44 -23.33
N THR A 106 -11.05 3.68 -23.06
CA THR A 106 -10.16 4.84 -22.92
C THR A 106 -9.20 4.67 -21.74
N ALA A 107 -9.70 4.26 -20.58
CA ALA A 107 -8.85 4.02 -19.41
C ALA A 107 -7.79 2.95 -19.68
N ARG A 108 -8.16 1.84 -20.33
CA ARG A 108 -7.25 0.72 -20.59
C ARG A 108 -6.21 1.00 -21.68
N HIS A 109 -6.56 1.76 -22.72
CA HIS A 109 -5.69 1.96 -23.89
C HIS A 109 -5.01 3.33 -23.94
N VAL A 110 -5.47 4.30 -23.14
CA VAL A 110 -4.92 5.67 -23.13
C VAL A 110 -4.42 6.00 -21.73
N THR A 111 -5.32 6.09 -20.75
CA THR A 111 -4.97 6.62 -19.42
C THR A 111 -3.99 5.74 -18.66
N LEU A 112 -4.24 4.42 -18.56
CA LEU A 112 -3.39 3.50 -17.78
C LEU A 112 -1.99 3.33 -18.38
N PRO A 113 -1.80 3.16 -19.70
CA PRO A 113 -0.46 3.14 -20.29
C PRO A 113 0.31 4.43 -20.06
N LEU A 114 -0.32 5.59 -20.22
CA LEU A 114 0.33 6.89 -20.05
C LEU A 114 0.66 7.20 -18.58
N ALA A 115 -0.20 6.81 -17.64
CA ALA A 115 0.07 6.93 -16.20
C ALA A 115 0.97 5.80 -15.66
N GLY A 116 1.24 4.77 -16.45
CA GLY A 116 1.90 3.53 -16.07
C GLY A 116 3.22 3.72 -15.31
N PRO A 117 4.18 4.52 -15.83
CA PRO A 117 5.45 4.77 -15.15
C PRO A 117 5.27 5.38 -13.75
N GLY A 118 4.38 6.36 -13.62
CA GLY A 118 4.07 6.98 -12.32
C GLY A 118 3.36 6.03 -11.35
N ILE A 119 2.47 5.17 -11.86
CA ILE A 119 1.81 4.13 -11.05
C ILE A 119 2.85 3.14 -10.52
N LEU A 120 3.80 2.72 -11.36
CA LEU A 120 4.86 1.79 -10.98
C LEU A 120 5.81 2.40 -9.94
N ALA A 121 6.11 3.69 -10.05
CA ALA A 121 6.83 4.42 -9.00
C ALA A 121 6.05 4.38 -7.66
N GLY A 122 4.74 4.61 -7.68
CA GLY A 122 3.88 4.51 -6.49
C GLY A 122 3.87 3.12 -5.86
N VAL A 123 3.81 2.06 -6.69
CA VAL A 123 3.91 0.66 -6.23
C VAL A 123 5.27 0.39 -5.61
N THR A 124 6.35 0.91 -6.19
CA THR A 124 7.71 0.74 -5.66
C THR A 124 7.87 1.39 -4.29
N LEU A 125 7.35 2.61 -4.12
CA LEU A 125 7.35 3.30 -2.83
C LEU A 125 6.50 2.57 -1.79
N ALA A 126 5.33 2.06 -2.18
CA ALA A 126 4.48 1.28 -1.30
C ALA A 126 5.14 -0.03 -0.86
N PHE A 127 5.84 -0.71 -1.76
CA PHE A 127 6.64 -1.89 -1.43
C PHE A 127 7.75 -1.56 -0.44
N ALA A 128 8.53 -0.51 -0.71
CA ALA A 128 9.58 -0.03 0.17
C ALA A 128 9.04 0.33 1.57
N ARG A 129 7.82 0.88 1.63
CA ARG A 129 7.14 1.14 2.91
C ARG A 129 6.70 -0.15 3.62
N ALA A 130 6.12 -1.10 2.89
CA ALA A 130 5.52 -2.30 3.47
C ALA A 130 6.57 -3.28 4.01
N ILE A 131 7.73 -3.41 3.34
CA ILE A 131 8.79 -4.36 3.72
C ILE A 131 9.41 -4.03 5.09
N GLY A 132 9.51 -2.73 5.41
CA GLY A 132 10.02 -2.25 6.70
C GLY A 132 8.94 -2.08 7.77
N GLU A 133 7.68 -2.44 7.48
CA GLU A 133 6.61 -2.17 8.44
C GLU A 133 6.64 -3.12 9.64
N PHE A 134 6.64 -2.51 10.82
CA PHE A 134 6.79 -3.19 12.09
C PHE A 134 5.63 -2.90 13.04
N GLY A 135 5.41 -1.62 13.37
CA GLY A 135 4.56 -1.23 14.51
C GLY A 135 3.10 -1.63 14.33
N ALA A 136 2.48 -1.27 13.19
CA ALA A 136 1.08 -1.60 12.96
C ALA A 136 0.86 -3.11 12.86
N THR A 137 1.78 -3.81 12.19
CA THR A 137 1.73 -5.27 12.01
C THR A 137 1.91 -6.01 13.32
N MET A 138 2.88 -5.62 14.15
CA MET A 138 3.12 -6.24 15.46
C MET A 138 1.87 -6.17 16.35
N MET A 139 1.18 -5.04 16.34
CA MET A 139 -0.01 -4.83 17.16
C MET A 139 -1.21 -5.63 16.64
N LEU A 140 -1.48 -5.59 15.32
CA LEU A 140 -2.66 -6.24 14.75
C LEU A 140 -2.49 -7.76 14.58
N ALA A 141 -1.31 -8.20 14.12
CA ALA A 141 -1.04 -9.57 13.72
C ALA A 141 0.41 -9.98 14.07
N TYR A 142 0.67 -10.15 15.36
CA TYR A 142 1.96 -10.67 15.85
C TYR A 142 2.30 -12.06 15.26
N TYR A 143 1.29 -12.89 14.99
CA TYR A 143 1.42 -14.13 14.22
C TYR A 143 0.56 -14.05 12.95
N PRO A 144 0.99 -14.58 11.80
CA PRO A 144 2.36 -15.05 11.51
C PRO A 144 3.37 -13.89 11.56
N ARG A 145 4.57 -14.14 12.10
CA ARG A 145 5.60 -13.10 12.27
C ARG A 145 6.17 -12.69 10.91
N THR A 146 6.14 -11.40 10.61
CA THR A 146 6.91 -10.83 9.49
C THR A 146 8.39 -10.74 9.85
N MET A 147 9.27 -10.52 8.87
CA MET A 147 10.71 -10.39 9.14
C MET A 147 11.03 -9.28 10.16
N PRO A 148 10.47 -8.06 10.09
CA PRO A 148 10.70 -7.03 11.12
C PRO A 148 10.26 -7.47 12.52
N VAL A 149 9.11 -8.15 12.64
CA VAL A 149 8.63 -8.69 13.91
C VAL A 149 9.57 -9.78 14.43
N GLN A 150 10.03 -10.68 13.56
CA GLN A 150 10.94 -11.75 13.94
C GLN A 150 12.32 -11.23 14.35
N ILE A 151 12.84 -10.19 13.70
CA ILE A 151 14.10 -9.53 14.10
C ILE A 151 13.97 -8.98 15.52
N TRP A 152 12.89 -8.25 15.80
CA TRP A 152 12.63 -7.70 17.14
C TRP A 152 12.54 -8.80 18.21
N VAL A 153 11.82 -9.88 17.89
CA VAL A 153 11.65 -10.99 18.82
C VAL A 153 12.97 -11.71 19.07
N ALA A 154 13.75 -12.01 18.02
CA ALA A 154 15.06 -12.63 18.17
C ALA A 154 16.01 -11.74 19.01
N PHE A 155 15.96 -10.42 18.81
CA PHE A 155 16.74 -9.47 19.60
C PHE A 155 16.37 -9.50 21.09
N ILE A 156 15.09 -9.45 21.42
CA ILE A 156 14.62 -9.44 22.82
C ILE A 156 14.85 -10.80 23.50
N GLU A 157 14.54 -11.90 22.81
CA GLU A 157 14.56 -13.24 23.42
C GLU A 157 15.97 -13.83 23.47
N LEU A 158 16.81 -13.56 22.45
CA LEU A 158 18.06 -14.29 22.21
C LEU A 158 19.27 -13.36 21.99
N GLY A 159 19.09 -12.04 22.03
CA GLY A 159 20.16 -11.05 21.82
C GLY A 159 20.46 -10.74 20.35
N LEU A 160 21.40 -9.81 20.14
CA LEU A 160 21.73 -9.26 18.80
C LEU A 160 22.25 -10.32 17.82
N ASP A 161 23.06 -11.26 18.30
CA ASP A 161 23.67 -12.30 17.46
C ASP A 161 22.63 -13.15 16.72
N ASN A 162 21.48 -13.36 17.35
CA ASN A 162 20.36 -14.11 16.77
C ASN A 162 19.46 -13.26 15.85
N ALA A 163 19.50 -11.93 16.00
CA ALA A 163 18.75 -11.01 15.15
C ALA A 163 19.46 -10.73 13.81
N TYR A 164 20.80 -10.74 13.80
CA TYR A 164 21.60 -10.41 12.61
C TYR A 164 21.27 -11.24 11.37
N PRO A 165 21.15 -12.58 11.42
CA PRO A 165 20.89 -13.38 10.21
C PRO A 165 19.58 -12.98 9.52
N VAL A 166 18.52 -12.74 10.30
CA VAL A 166 17.22 -12.32 9.78
C VAL A 166 17.26 -10.89 9.24
N ALA A 167 17.98 -9.99 9.92
CA ALA A 167 18.16 -8.61 9.48
C ALA A 167 18.94 -8.53 8.15
N ILE A 168 20.04 -9.28 8.01
CA ILE A 168 20.83 -9.34 6.77
C ILE A 168 19.97 -9.90 5.64
N LEU A 169 19.21 -10.98 5.89
CA LEU A 169 18.32 -11.56 4.89
C LEU A 169 17.25 -10.55 4.43
N LEU A 170 16.64 -9.81 5.36
CA LEU A 170 15.68 -8.76 5.04
C LEU A 170 16.29 -7.67 4.16
N VAL A 171 17.51 -7.21 4.49
CA VAL A 171 18.23 -6.19 3.70
C VAL A 171 18.52 -6.71 2.29
N LEU A 172 18.98 -7.96 2.15
CA LEU A 172 19.24 -8.57 0.84
C LEU A 172 17.96 -8.68 -0.01
N ILE A 173 16.86 -9.12 0.59
CA ILE A 173 15.56 -9.21 -0.09
C ILE A 173 15.06 -7.82 -0.51
N ALA A 174 15.16 -6.83 0.39
CA ALA A 174 14.74 -5.46 0.11
C ALA A 174 15.57 -4.84 -1.03
N ALA A 175 16.90 -4.98 -0.98
CA ALA A 175 17.79 -4.48 -2.02
C ALA A 175 17.50 -5.16 -3.37
N THR A 176 17.34 -6.48 -3.38
CA THR A 176 17.05 -7.24 -4.60
C THR A 176 15.71 -6.81 -5.20
N ALA A 177 14.67 -6.70 -4.38
CA ALA A 177 13.36 -6.29 -4.83
C ALA A 177 13.35 -4.85 -5.35
N LEU A 178 14.10 -3.92 -4.73
CA LEU A 178 14.25 -2.55 -5.24
C LEU A 178 14.98 -2.52 -6.59
N VAL A 179 16.04 -3.30 -6.77
CA VAL A 179 16.73 -3.41 -8.06
C VAL A 179 15.78 -3.94 -9.13
N VAL A 180 15.05 -5.03 -8.85
CA VAL A 180 14.07 -5.60 -9.79
C VAL A 180 13.01 -4.56 -10.16
N LEU A 181 12.41 -3.89 -9.17
CA LEU A 181 11.40 -2.87 -9.40
C LEU A 181 11.93 -1.69 -10.22
N ASN A 182 13.16 -1.24 -9.96
CA ASN A 182 13.78 -0.16 -10.72
C ASN A 182 14.09 -0.57 -12.16
N THR A 183 14.55 -1.80 -12.40
CA THR A 183 14.80 -2.32 -13.76
C THR A 183 13.52 -2.55 -14.56
N VAL A 184 12.40 -2.86 -13.90
CA VAL A 184 11.09 -2.95 -14.54
C VAL A 184 10.51 -1.56 -14.80
N ALA A 185 10.87 -0.57 -13.97
CA ALA A 185 10.43 0.82 -14.09
C ALA A 185 11.22 1.61 -15.15
N SER A 186 12.48 1.26 -15.42
CA SER A 186 13.19 1.78 -16.59
C SER A 186 12.45 1.35 -17.85
N ASN A 187 11.80 2.32 -18.48
CA ASN A 187 10.96 2.16 -19.64
C ASN A 187 11.79 1.58 -20.79
N PRO A 188 11.45 0.43 -21.40
CA PRO A 188 12.16 -0.06 -22.59
C PRO A 188 11.88 0.78 -23.86
N TRP A 189 11.15 1.89 -23.71
CA TRP A 189 10.77 2.82 -24.78
C TRP A 189 11.42 4.20 -24.65
N GLU A 190 12.39 4.36 -23.72
CA GLU A 190 13.44 5.39 -23.79
C GLU A 190 14.70 4.81 -24.43
#